data_AF-A0A484CGS9-F1
#
_entry.id   AF-A0A484CGS9-F1
#
_cell.length_a   1.000
_cell.length_b   1.000
_cell.length_c   1.000
_cell.angle_alpha   90.00
_cell.angle_beta   90.00
_cell.angle_gamma   90.00
#
_symmetry.space_group_name_H-M   'P 1'
#
loop_
_entity.id
_entity.type
_entity.pdbx_description
1 polymer ?
#
loop_
_entity_poly.entity_id
_entity_poly.type
_entity_poly.pdbx_seq_one_letter_code
_entity_poly.pdbx_strand_id
1 'polypeptide(L)'
;MKLNPQSVCQLAFLSLCCLLITVRESDSTFVPGRCSCPQTQRGVRGQLKELKVYPKSPNCDKVTVIVTLKNYHQVCLNPEAPMGKQLIHCWNRAHKIGREVKLCLKRRRRGGKGGQRQRSRQRSRGHNRKSSSSNSK
;
A
#
# COMPACT_ATOMS: atom_id res chain seq x y z
N MET A 1 61.66 -21.26 8.83
CA MET A 1 60.53 -20.78 8.01
C MET A 1 60.44 -19.27 8.16
N LYS A 2 60.72 -18.48 7.11
CA LYS A 2 60.64 -17.01 7.15
C LYS A 2 59.20 -16.62 6.79
N LEU A 3 58.39 -16.23 7.77
CA LEU A 3 57.08 -15.66 7.49
C LEU A 3 57.26 -14.22 7.00
N ASN A 4 56.82 -13.94 5.77
CA ASN A 4 56.89 -12.60 5.19
C ASN A 4 55.88 -11.68 5.94
N PRO A 5 56.32 -10.52 6.46
CA PRO A 5 55.44 -9.60 7.20
C PRO A 5 54.21 -9.17 6.39
N GLN A 6 54.32 -9.09 5.05
CA GLN A 6 53.18 -8.80 4.19
C GLN A 6 52.13 -9.92 4.20
N SER A 7 52.56 -11.18 4.18
CA SER A 7 51.65 -12.34 4.28
C SER A 7 50.97 -12.41 5.64
N VAL A 8 51.69 -12.11 6.72
CA VAL A 8 51.12 -12.08 8.08
C VAL A 8 50.04 -11.00 8.19
N CYS A 9 50.29 -9.82 7.63
CA CYS A 9 49.35 -8.71 7.64
C CYS A 9 48.07 -9.04 6.85
N GLN A 10 48.22 -9.61 5.64
CA GLN A 10 47.08 -10.03 4.81
C GLN A 10 46.18 -11.06 5.50
N LEU A 11 46.77 -12.07 6.14
CA LEU A 11 46.03 -13.10 6.88
C LEU A 11 45.30 -12.53 8.10
N ALA A 12 45.93 -11.60 8.82
CA ALA A 12 45.31 -10.91 9.95
C ALA A 12 44.10 -10.06 9.52
N PHE A 13 44.23 -9.31 8.42
CA PHE A 13 43.12 -8.54 7.84
C PHE A 13 41.99 -9.43 7.35
N LEU A 14 42.29 -10.52 6.64
CA LEU A 14 41.27 -11.48 6.20
C LEU A 14 40.54 -12.12 7.38
N SER A 15 41.27 -12.52 8.42
CA SER A 15 40.69 -13.05 9.66
C SER A 15 39.78 -12.03 10.35
N LEU A 16 40.22 -10.79 10.48
CA LEU A 16 39.41 -9.70 11.06
C LEU A 16 38.15 -9.43 10.23
N CYS A 17 38.27 -9.36 8.90
CA CYS A 17 37.13 -9.20 8.00
C CYS A 17 36.15 -10.37 8.14
N CYS A 18 36.63 -11.61 8.19
CA CYS A 18 35.78 -12.78 8.41
C CYS A 18 35.04 -12.68 9.75
N LEU A 19 35.72 -12.31 10.84
CA LEU A 19 35.09 -12.12 12.15
C LEU A 19 34.02 -11.01 12.10
N LEU A 20 34.30 -9.88 11.47
CA LEU A 20 33.34 -8.79 11.31
C LEU A 20 32.13 -9.19 10.47
N ILE A 21 32.33 -9.97 9.40
CA ILE A 21 31.25 -10.50 8.56
C ILE A 21 30.40 -11.51 9.37
N THR A 22 31.03 -12.44 10.09
CA THR A 22 30.31 -13.41 10.94
C THR A 22 29.56 -12.74 12.10
N VAL A 23 30.08 -11.63 12.63
CA VAL A 23 29.39 -10.83 13.65
C VAL A 23 28.25 -10.03 13.02
N ARG A 24 28.38 -9.53 11.79
CA ARG A 24 27.25 -8.93 11.06
C ARG A 24 26.16 -9.95 10.68
N GLU A 25 26.51 -11.23 10.64
CA GLU A 25 25.59 -12.38 10.54
C GLU A 25 25.02 -12.83 11.90
N SER A 26 25.25 -12.07 12.98
CA SER A 26 24.28 -12.05 14.07
C SER A 26 23.16 -11.08 13.69
N ASP A 27 22.36 -11.51 12.72
CA ASP A 27 21.02 -10.98 12.51
C ASP A 27 20.33 -11.01 13.88
N SER A 28 20.08 -9.81 14.40
CA SER A 28 19.30 -9.48 15.58
C SER A 28 18.50 -10.67 16.10
N THR A 29 18.82 -11.12 17.32
CA THR A 29 18.10 -12.13 18.11
C THR A 29 16.67 -12.29 17.60
N PHE A 30 16.40 -13.42 16.92
CA PHE A 30 15.09 -13.72 16.36
C PHE A 30 14.04 -13.67 17.48
N VAL A 31 13.36 -12.53 17.60
CA VAL A 31 12.18 -12.38 18.46
C VAL A 31 10.99 -12.43 17.52
N PRO A 32 10.32 -13.58 17.39
CA PRO A 32 9.13 -13.70 16.56
C PRO A 32 8.09 -12.65 17.00
N GLY A 33 7.52 -11.93 16.02
CA GLY A 33 6.38 -11.03 16.25
C GLY A 33 6.69 -9.54 16.40
N ARG A 34 7.94 -9.08 16.22
CA ARG A 34 8.26 -7.64 16.23
C ARG A 34 7.98 -6.98 14.88
N CYS A 35 6.70 -6.83 14.53
CA CYS A 35 6.29 -6.01 13.40
C CYS A 35 6.67 -4.54 13.63
N SER A 36 7.08 -3.82 12.57
CA SER A 36 7.45 -2.39 12.65
C SER A 36 6.32 -1.50 13.18
N CYS A 37 5.08 -1.96 13.11
CA CYS A 37 3.89 -1.28 13.58
C CYS A 37 3.23 -2.07 14.73
N PRO A 38 3.52 -1.76 16.01
CA PRO A 38 2.84 -2.40 17.15
C PRO A 38 1.38 -1.94 17.29
N GLN A 39 1.08 -0.70 16.87
CA GLN A 39 -0.26 -0.14 16.84
C GLN A 39 -0.66 0.22 15.41
N THR A 40 -1.93 -0.01 15.09
CA THR A 40 -2.49 0.29 13.77
C THR A 40 -3.78 1.09 13.89
N GLN A 41 -4.03 1.96 12.92
CA GLN A 41 -5.25 2.77 12.83
C GLN A 41 -6.11 2.29 11.66
N ARG A 42 -7.43 2.38 11.78
CA ARG A 42 -8.36 1.94 10.72
C ARG A 42 -8.29 2.80 9.45
N GLY A 43 -7.85 4.05 9.59
CA GLY A 43 -7.74 5.00 8.50
C GLY A 43 -7.16 6.33 8.99
N VAL A 44 -6.74 7.16 8.04
CA VAL A 44 -6.21 8.49 8.32
C VAL A 44 -6.79 9.49 7.33
N ARG A 45 -7.08 10.70 7.81
CA ARG A 45 -7.51 11.83 6.98
C ARG A 45 -6.35 12.81 6.83
N GLY A 46 -6.25 13.45 5.67
CA GLY A 46 -5.22 14.43 5.38
C GLY A 46 -4.58 14.23 4.01
N GLN A 47 -3.56 15.03 3.72
CA GLN A 47 -2.78 14.91 2.49
C GLN A 47 -1.64 13.89 2.72
N LEU A 48 -1.73 12.76 2.02
CA LEU A 48 -0.73 11.71 2.06
C LEU A 48 0.41 12.02 1.08
N LYS A 49 1.64 11.77 1.52
CA LYS A 49 2.88 12.02 0.79
C LYS A 49 3.47 10.72 0.23
N GLU A 50 3.49 9.66 1.03
CA GLU A 50 4.17 8.40 0.72
C GLU A 50 3.43 7.19 1.27
N LEU A 51 3.58 6.04 0.60
CA LEU A 51 3.02 4.74 0.98
C LEU A 51 4.15 3.72 0.96
N LYS A 52 4.32 3.01 2.07
CA LYS A 52 5.21 1.86 2.20
C LYS A 52 4.38 0.66 2.61
N VAL A 53 4.52 -0.43 1.88
CA VAL A 53 3.86 -1.71 2.19
C VAL A 53 4.95 -2.75 2.30
N TYR A 54 5.02 -3.40 3.45
CA TYR A 54 5.92 -4.52 3.69
C TYR A 54 5.09 -5.81 3.70
N PRO A 55 5.40 -6.78 2.84
CA PRO A 55 4.75 -8.09 2.87
C PRO A 55 5.10 -8.83 4.16
N LYS A 56 4.44 -9.96 4.38
CA LYS A 56 4.79 -10.87 5.47
C LYS A 56 6.25 -11.30 5.33
N SER A 57 6.98 -11.34 6.43
CA SER A 57 8.38 -11.74 6.50
C SER A 57 8.61 -12.67 7.69
N PRO A 58 9.76 -13.37 7.77
CA PRO A 58 10.10 -14.21 8.93
C PRO A 58 10.01 -13.46 10.27
N ASN A 59 10.24 -12.14 10.27
CA ASN A 59 10.19 -11.28 11.45
C ASN A 59 8.77 -10.76 11.77
N CYS A 60 7.83 -10.80 10.82
CA CYS A 60 6.46 -10.31 10.98
C CYS A 60 5.47 -11.08 10.10
N ASP A 61 4.55 -11.78 10.76
CA ASP A 61 3.49 -12.61 10.16
C ASP A 61 2.35 -11.80 9.50
N LYS A 62 2.38 -10.47 9.67
CA LYS A 62 1.36 -9.53 9.20
C LYS A 62 1.91 -8.60 8.13
N VAL A 63 1.05 -8.25 7.17
CA VAL A 63 1.36 -7.20 6.19
C VAL A 63 1.37 -5.86 6.92
N THR A 64 2.44 -5.09 6.77
CA THR A 64 2.58 -3.77 7.39
C THR A 64 2.32 -2.69 6.35
N VAL A 65 1.40 -1.77 6.64
CA VAL A 65 1.06 -0.64 5.77
C VAL A 65 1.36 0.66 6.50
N ILE A 66 2.30 1.44 5.99
CA ILE A 66 2.70 2.73 6.56
C ILE A 66 2.42 3.82 5.54
N VAL A 67 1.73 4.87 6.00
CA VAL A 67 1.51 6.09 5.21
C VAL A 67 2.21 7.26 5.87
N THR A 68 2.93 8.04 5.08
CA THR A 68 3.54 9.30 5.52
C THR A 68 2.65 10.44 5.07
N LEU A 69 2.23 11.31 5.99
CA LEU A 69 1.48 12.52 5.69
C LEU A 69 2.42 13.63 5.23
N LYS A 70 1.87 14.69 4.62
CA LYS A 70 2.68 15.85 4.20
C LYS A 70 3.32 16.62 5.35
N ASN A 71 2.76 16.55 6.55
CA ASN A 71 3.36 17.06 7.78
C ASN A 71 4.46 16.14 8.34
N TYR A 72 4.90 15.13 7.58
CA TYR A 72 5.93 14.15 7.96
C TYR A 72 5.54 13.16 9.05
N HIS A 73 4.29 13.21 9.53
CA HIS A 73 3.78 12.20 10.46
C HIS A 73 3.58 10.86 9.73
N GLN A 74 4.13 9.79 10.32
CA GLN A 74 3.95 8.43 9.84
C GLN A 74 2.82 7.76 10.62
N VAL A 75 1.95 7.07 9.89
CA VAL A 75 0.81 6.37 10.47
C VAL A 75 0.78 4.94 9.94
N CYS A 76 0.71 3.99 10.85
CA CYS A 76 0.48 2.59 10.55
C CYS A 76 -1.02 2.34 10.34
N LEU A 77 -1.39 1.76 9.20
CA LEU A 77 -2.75 1.40 8.87
C LEU A 77 -3.00 -0.09 9.11
N ASN A 78 -4.20 -0.41 9.60
CA ASN A 78 -4.64 -1.78 9.77
C ASN A 78 -4.85 -2.41 8.37
N PRO A 79 -4.15 -3.51 8.02
CA PRO A 79 -4.26 -4.16 6.72
C PRO A 79 -5.67 -4.72 6.42
N GLU A 80 -6.47 -5.00 7.45
CA GLU A 80 -7.82 -5.54 7.33
C GLU A 80 -8.91 -4.46 7.19
N ALA A 81 -8.58 -3.22 7.57
CA ALA A 81 -9.50 -2.10 7.47
C ALA A 81 -9.69 -1.66 5.99
N PRO A 82 -10.82 -1.02 5.64
CA PRO A 82 -11.14 -0.69 4.25
C PRO A 82 -10.04 0.13 3.53
N MET A 83 -9.46 1.12 4.22
CA MET A 83 -8.40 1.94 3.66
C MET A 83 -7.10 1.14 3.45
N GLY A 84 -6.72 0.31 4.43
CA GLY A 84 -5.55 -0.58 4.33
C GLY A 84 -5.69 -1.56 3.16
N LYS A 85 -6.82 -2.28 3.09
CA LYS A 85 -7.14 -3.21 1.97
C LYS A 85 -7.04 -2.53 0.61
N GLN A 86 -7.59 -1.32 0.48
CA GLN A 86 -7.54 -0.57 -0.78
C GLN A 86 -6.10 -0.21 -1.19
N LEU A 87 -5.28 0.24 -0.24
CA LEU A 87 -3.90 0.61 -0.50
C LEU A 87 -3.04 -0.61 -0.84
N ILE A 88 -3.21 -1.73 -0.12
CA ILE A 88 -2.53 -3.01 -0.41
C ILE A 88 -2.88 -3.48 -1.82
N HIS A 89 -4.17 -3.49 -2.18
CA HIS A 89 -4.60 -3.93 -3.51
C HIS A 89 -4.01 -3.04 -4.62
N CYS A 90 -4.01 -1.71 -4.44
CA CYS A 90 -3.40 -0.81 -5.39
C CYS A 90 -1.88 -1.01 -5.49
N TRP A 91 -1.21 -1.16 -4.34
CA TRP A 91 0.22 -1.39 -4.25
C TRP A 91 0.63 -2.67 -4.98
N ASN A 92 -0.05 -3.80 -4.72
CA ASN A 92 0.18 -5.07 -5.41
C ASN A 92 0.09 -4.90 -6.93
N ARG A 93 -0.94 -4.18 -7.41
CA ARG A 93 -1.11 -3.92 -8.84
C ARG A 93 0.00 -3.04 -9.40
N ALA A 94 0.34 -1.94 -8.73
CA ALA A 94 1.34 -0.98 -9.18
C ALA A 94 2.75 -1.61 -9.19
N HIS A 95 3.09 -2.34 -8.14
CA HIS A 95 4.37 -3.02 -7.98
C HIS A 95 4.58 -4.08 -9.06
N LYS A 96 3.57 -4.92 -9.34
CA LYS A 96 3.64 -5.96 -10.38
C LYS A 96 3.96 -5.41 -11.78
N ILE A 97 3.52 -4.19 -12.09
CA ILE A 97 3.69 -3.55 -13.40
C ILE A 97 4.76 -2.45 -13.40
N GLY A 98 5.54 -2.32 -12.31
CA GLY A 98 6.60 -1.31 -12.20
C GLY A 98 6.13 0.15 -12.17
N ARG A 99 4.88 0.41 -11.77
CA ARG A 99 4.35 1.78 -11.63
C ARG A 99 4.67 2.39 -10.27
N GLU A 100 4.76 3.72 -10.24
CA GLU A 100 4.96 4.47 -9.01
C GLU A 100 3.84 4.26 -7.99
N VAL A 101 4.19 3.73 -6.82
CA VAL A 101 3.25 3.46 -5.71
C VAL A 101 2.52 4.72 -5.23
N LYS A 102 3.12 5.91 -5.37
CA LYS A 102 2.53 7.20 -4.96
C LYS A 102 1.18 7.46 -5.63
N LEU A 103 0.89 6.85 -6.78
CA LEU A 103 -0.43 6.94 -7.43
C LEU A 103 -1.56 6.37 -6.55
N CYS A 104 -1.26 5.40 -5.69
CA CYS A 104 -2.24 4.76 -4.81
C CYS A 104 -2.78 5.67 -3.71
N LEU A 105 -2.06 6.76 -3.42
CA LEU A 105 -2.45 7.78 -2.44
C LEU A 105 -3.37 8.84 -3.03
N LYS A 106 -3.41 8.98 -4.36
CA LYS A 106 -4.30 9.94 -5.01
C LYS A 106 -5.73 9.50 -4.73
N ARG A 107 -6.58 10.41 -4.23
CA ARG A 107 -8.02 10.15 -4.16
C ARG A 107 -8.45 9.74 -5.56
N ARG A 108 -8.82 8.48 -5.72
CA ARG A 108 -9.68 8.06 -6.82
C ARG A 108 -10.96 8.86 -6.58
N ARG A 109 -11.08 10.05 -7.19
CA ARG A 109 -12.40 10.59 -7.50
C ARG A 109 -13.08 9.40 -8.14
N ARG A 110 -14.12 8.85 -7.50
CA ARG A 110 -14.97 7.85 -8.13
C ARG A 110 -15.44 8.54 -9.41
N GLY A 111 -14.72 8.33 -10.51
CA GLY A 111 -15.19 8.69 -11.82
C GLY A 111 -16.53 8.00 -11.91
N GLY A 112 -17.59 8.80 -11.98
CA GLY A 112 -18.96 8.33 -11.95
C GLY A 112 -19.14 7.23 -12.98
N LYS A 113 -19.14 5.99 -12.52
CA LYS A 113 -19.60 4.84 -13.30
C LYS A 113 -20.74 4.21 -12.52
N GLY A 114 -21.78 5.02 -12.36
CA GLY A 114 -23.06 4.67 -11.74
C GLY A 114 -24.23 5.42 -12.38
N GLY A 115 -24.06 5.92 -13.62
CA GLY A 115 -25.06 6.71 -14.33
C GLY A 115 -25.29 6.20 -15.75
N GLN A 116 -25.70 4.94 -15.89
CA GLN A 116 -26.26 4.46 -17.16
C GLN A 116 -27.09 3.18 -16.99
N ARG A 117 -28.05 3.17 -16.06
CA ARG A 117 -29.19 2.25 -16.15
C ARG A 117 -30.47 3.02 -15.84
N GLN A 118 -31.37 3.00 -16.84
CA GLN A 118 -32.75 3.51 -16.83
C GLN A 118 -32.96 5.03 -16.92
N ARG A 119 -32.78 5.59 -18.13
CA ARG A 119 -33.52 6.81 -18.54
C ARG A 119 -34.32 6.64 -19.84
N SER A 120 -34.42 5.43 -20.39
CA SER A 120 -35.13 5.18 -21.67
C SER A 120 -36.56 4.62 -21.54
N ARG A 121 -37.09 4.36 -20.34
CA ARG A 121 -38.42 3.72 -20.20
C ARG A 121 -39.59 4.61 -19.81
N GLN A 122 -39.40 5.91 -19.55
CA GLN A 122 -40.50 6.76 -19.05
C GLN A 122 -41.06 7.75 -20.07
N ARG A 123 -40.51 7.82 -21.29
CA ARG A 123 -40.99 8.75 -22.34
C ARG A 123 -42.12 8.19 -23.20
N SER A 124 -42.52 6.92 -23.03
CA SER A 124 -43.62 6.28 -23.77
C SER A 124 -45.01 6.46 -23.13
N ARG A 125 -45.15 7.16 -21.99
CA ARG A 125 -46.45 7.40 -21.32
C ARG A 125 -46.98 8.84 -21.46
N GLY A 126 -46.39 9.65 -22.34
CA GLY A 126 -46.73 11.07 -22.49
C GLY A 126 -47.61 11.44 -23.70
N HIS A 127 -48.02 10.49 -24.55
CA HIS A 127 -48.69 10.80 -25.82
C HIS A 127 -49.93 9.95 -26.10
N ASN A 128 -50.85 9.82 -25.13
CA ASN A 128 -52.17 9.25 -25.46
C ASN A 128 -53.34 9.72 -24.59
N ARG A 129 -53.44 11.04 -24.34
CA ARG A 129 -54.70 11.66 -23.91
C ARG A 129 -54.87 13.03 -24.56
N LYS A 130 -55.20 13.03 -25.85
CA LYS A 130 -55.89 14.14 -26.49
C LYS A 130 -56.70 13.64 -27.68
N SER A 131 -57.97 13.26 -27.42
CA SER A 131 -59.04 13.24 -28.42
C SER A 131 -60.36 12.77 -27.81
N SER A 132 -61.16 13.72 -27.34
CA SER A 132 -62.64 13.73 -27.43
C SER A 132 -63.11 15.08 -26.87
N SER A 133 -63.27 16.10 -27.73
CA SER A 133 -64.53 16.46 -28.42
C SER A 133 -65.63 16.82 -27.42
N SER A 134 -65.77 18.09 -27.03
CA SER A 134 -66.61 19.14 -27.67
C SER A 134 -68.13 18.91 -27.53
N ASN A 135 -68.82 19.99 -27.14
CA ASN A 135 -70.28 20.25 -27.13
C ASN A 135 -71.04 19.77 -25.87
N SER A 136 -71.98 20.50 -25.26
CA SER A 136 -72.82 21.62 -25.72
C SER A 136 -73.52 22.33 -24.54
N LYS A 137 -73.90 23.59 -24.79
CA LYS A 137 -74.99 24.39 -24.19
C LYS A 137 -74.85 24.89 -22.76
#